data_AF-A0A385Q0P6-F1
#
_entry.id   AF-A0A385Q0P6-F1
#
_cell.length_a   1.000
_cell.length_b   1.000
_cell.length_c   1.000
_cell.angle_alpha   90.00
_cell.angle_beta   90.00
_cell.angle_gamma   90.00
#
_symmetry.space_group_name_H-M   'P 1'
#
loop_
_entity.id
_entity.type
_entity.pdbx_description
1 polymer ?
#
loop_
_entity_poly.entity_id
_entity_poly.type
_entity_poly.pdbx_seq_one_letter_code
_entity_poly.pdbx_strand_id
1 'polypeptide(L)'
;MSRIEQVITEIEEFVDNCKTATLSNSIIKVNKEELKALLDELRQEIPEEVAASQKIISNQEDIMMAAKNKAEKNLMDAKLEADRINEEAKRRADAIILSAKKESDVIMAEANKLKSQLVNENQIMQTAYEESDKIKQYASMEANRIVYEAVNEANNIRKSSIAYADDLLQSIREIISGTMRDSQNKFNQYVNSLQSYTDEIDKNRRELEVSIVPVNPNTGE
;
A
#
# COMPACT_ATOMS: atom_id res chain seq x y z
N MET A 1 -3.66 83.12 -60.80
CA MET A 1 -2.82 84.03 -59.99
C MET A 1 -3.12 83.76 -58.53
N SER A 2 -2.09 83.62 -57.71
CA SER A 2 -2.25 83.58 -56.25
C SER A 2 -2.80 84.93 -55.76
N ARG A 3 -3.54 84.93 -54.65
CA ARG A 3 -4.00 86.18 -54.02
C ARG A 3 -2.83 87.11 -53.66
N ILE A 4 -1.65 86.55 -53.40
CA ILE A 4 -0.41 87.31 -53.16
C ILE A 4 0.07 88.03 -54.42
N GLU A 5 0.04 87.37 -55.58
CA GLU A 5 0.38 88.00 -56.88
C GLU A 5 -0.57 89.15 -57.24
N GLN A 6 -1.85 89.01 -56.89
CA GLN A 6 -2.84 90.06 -57.07
C GLN A 6 -2.54 91.25 -56.16
N VAL A 7 -2.21 91.01 -54.89
CA VAL A 7 -1.84 92.08 -53.95
C VAL A 7 -0.54 92.78 -54.36
N ILE A 8 0.46 92.07 -54.88
CA ILE A 8 1.70 92.68 -55.43
C ILE A 8 1.34 93.60 -56.61
N THR A 9 0.49 93.13 -57.53
CA THR A 9 0.03 93.92 -58.68
C THR A 9 -0.79 95.15 -58.24
N GLU A 10 -1.67 95.00 -57.25
CA GLU A 10 -2.43 96.11 -56.65
C GLU A 10 -1.51 97.14 -55.97
N ILE A 11 -0.42 96.69 -55.33
CA ILE A 11 0.59 97.56 -54.73
C ILE A 11 1.38 98.29 -55.82
N GLU A 12 1.79 97.62 -56.90
CA GLU A 12 2.46 98.23 -58.06
C GLU A 12 1.58 99.32 -58.71
N GLU A 13 0.31 99.01 -58.96
CA GLU A 13 -0.68 99.96 -59.49
C GLU A 13 -0.94 101.13 -58.52
N PHE A 14 -1.00 100.86 -57.22
CA PHE A 14 -1.15 101.91 -56.20
C PHE A 14 0.08 102.84 -56.20
N VAL A 15 1.28 102.28 -56.26
CA VAL A 15 2.55 103.02 -56.34
C VAL A 15 2.62 103.84 -57.65
N ASP A 16 2.11 103.32 -58.76
CA ASP A 16 2.08 104.03 -60.04
C ASP A 16 1.09 105.19 -60.08
N ASN A 17 -0.01 105.10 -59.32
CA ASN A 17 -1.02 106.15 -59.21
C ASN A 17 -0.74 107.17 -58.08
N CYS A 18 0.34 107.00 -57.31
CA CYS A 18 0.72 107.92 -56.25
C CYS A 18 1.22 109.27 -56.82
N LYS A 19 0.72 110.39 -56.28
CA LYS A 19 1.19 111.74 -56.63
C LYS A 19 2.45 112.09 -55.84
N THR A 20 3.44 112.70 -56.50
CA THR A 20 4.66 113.19 -55.84
C THR A 20 4.32 114.38 -54.93
N ALA A 21 4.56 114.25 -53.62
CA ALA A 21 4.30 115.30 -52.65
C ALA A 21 5.61 116.01 -52.22
N THR A 22 5.56 117.33 -52.07
CA THR A 22 6.58 118.16 -51.41
C THR A 22 6.08 118.60 -50.04
N LEU A 23 6.88 118.37 -48.99
CA LEU A 23 6.60 118.72 -47.57
C LEU A 23 5.26 118.17 -47.01
N SER A 24 5.22 116.87 -46.69
CA SER A 24 4.16 116.27 -45.87
C SER A 24 4.77 115.56 -44.65
N ASN A 25 4.17 115.73 -43.48
CA ASN A 25 4.60 115.06 -42.24
C ASN A 25 3.97 113.66 -42.05
N SER A 26 3.13 113.22 -42.99
CA SER A 26 2.40 111.94 -42.92
C SER A 26 2.59 111.04 -44.14
N ILE A 27 3.39 111.46 -45.14
CA ILE A 27 3.65 110.71 -46.38
C ILE A 27 5.16 110.50 -46.51
N ILE A 28 5.57 109.24 -46.64
CA ILE A 28 6.99 108.85 -46.79
C ILE A 28 7.37 108.93 -48.26
N LYS A 29 8.48 109.62 -48.59
CA LYS A 29 9.03 109.69 -49.95
C LYS A 29 9.93 108.48 -50.19
N VAL A 30 9.46 107.55 -51.00
CA VAL A 30 10.21 106.34 -51.40
C VAL A 30 10.77 106.52 -52.80
N ASN A 31 11.94 105.94 -53.06
CA ASN A 31 12.45 105.85 -54.43
C ASN A 31 11.58 104.83 -55.19
N LYS A 32 10.86 105.32 -56.20
CA LYS A 32 9.92 104.51 -56.99
C LYS A 32 10.61 103.30 -57.65
N GLU A 33 11.82 103.48 -58.16
CA GLU A 33 12.58 102.42 -58.83
C GLU A 33 13.04 101.35 -57.84
N GLU A 34 13.45 101.76 -56.64
CA GLU A 34 13.92 100.84 -55.58
C GLU A 34 12.76 100.03 -54.99
N LEU A 35 11.60 100.66 -54.78
CA LEU A 35 10.40 99.95 -54.31
C LEU A 35 9.88 98.95 -55.36
N LYS A 36 9.91 99.31 -56.65
CA LYS A 36 9.54 98.40 -57.73
C LYS A 36 10.50 97.23 -57.84
N ALA A 37 11.81 97.46 -57.71
CA ALA A 37 12.79 96.39 -57.69
C ALA A 37 12.56 95.39 -56.54
N LEU A 38 12.22 95.88 -55.34
CA LEU A 38 11.90 95.02 -54.19
C LEU A 38 10.59 94.24 -54.38
N LEU A 39 9.59 94.82 -55.07
CA LEU A 39 8.34 94.12 -55.40
C LEU A 39 8.56 93.04 -56.49
N ASP A 40 9.41 93.34 -57.48
CA ASP A 40 9.81 92.37 -58.51
C ASP A 40 10.62 91.21 -57.92
N GLU A 41 11.52 91.48 -56.98
CA GLU A 41 12.26 90.46 -56.22
C GLU A 41 11.30 89.59 -55.37
N LEU A 42 10.39 90.22 -54.63
CA LEU A 42 9.35 89.53 -53.88
C LEU A 42 8.48 88.65 -54.79
N ARG A 43 8.17 89.12 -56.01
CA ARG A 43 7.40 88.37 -57.02
C ARG A 43 8.16 87.15 -57.55
N GLN A 44 9.49 87.23 -57.63
CA GLN A 44 10.31 86.10 -58.07
C GLN A 44 10.52 85.06 -56.96
N GLU A 45 10.73 85.48 -55.71
CA GLU A 45 11.03 84.56 -54.60
C GLU A 45 9.78 83.87 -54.03
N ILE A 46 8.63 84.53 -53.99
CA ILE A 46 7.40 83.96 -53.40
C ILE A 46 6.94 82.65 -54.06
N PRO A 47 6.90 82.51 -55.40
CA PRO A 47 6.55 81.25 -56.04
C PRO A 47 7.46 80.09 -55.65
N GLU A 48 8.76 80.34 -55.53
CA GLU A 48 9.75 79.32 -55.13
C GLU A 48 9.55 78.89 -53.68
N GLU A 49 9.35 79.85 -52.77
CA GLU A 49 9.12 79.57 -51.35
C GLU A 49 7.80 78.83 -51.09
N VAL A 50 6.74 79.18 -51.83
CA VAL A 50 5.45 78.47 -51.80
C VAL A 50 5.59 77.06 -52.34
N ALA A 51 6.33 76.86 -53.44
CA ALA A 51 6.56 75.52 -54.00
C ALA A 51 7.39 74.64 -53.06
N ALA A 52 8.42 75.20 -52.42
CA ALA A 52 9.22 74.53 -51.41
C ALA A 52 8.38 74.11 -50.20
N SER A 53 7.56 75.02 -49.68
CA SER A 53 6.63 74.76 -48.57
C SER A 53 5.62 73.66 -48.92
N GLN A 54 5.01 73.73 -50.10
CA GLN A 54 4.05 72.72 -50.56
C GLN A 54 4.68 71.33 -50.68
N LYS A 55 5.95 71.26 -51.12
CA LYS A 55 6.71 70.01 -51.18
C LYS A 55 7.01 69.44 -49.79
N ILE A 56 7.34 70.27 -48.82
CA ILE A 56 7.53 69.84 -47.42
C ILE A 56 6.23 69.27 -46.85
N ILE A 57 5.10 69.94 -47.08
CA ILE A 57 3.77 69.46 -46.66
C ILE A 57 3.46 68.11 -47.30
N SER A 58 3.65 67.97 -48.61
CA SER A 58 3.44 66.70 -49.33
C SER A 58 4.31 65.57 -48.75
N ASN A 59 5.61 65.83 -48.55
CA ASN A 59 6.52 64.83 -47.96
C ASN A 59 6.10 64.47 -46.52
N GLN A 60 5.63 65.44 -45.75
CA GLN A 60 5.13 65.20 -44.39
C GLN A 60 3.87 64.33 -44.39
N GLU A 61 2.93 64.59 -45.30
CA GLU A 61 1.73 63.77 -45.49
C GLU A 61 2.07 62.34 -45.87
N ASP A 62 3.02 62.14 -46.79
CA ASP A 62 3.51 60.81 -47.19
C ASP A 62 4.15 60.06 -46.01
N ILE A 63 4.99 60.74 -45.23
CA ILE A 63 5.63 60.16 -44.04
C ILE A 63 4.57 59.78 -42.99
N MET A 64 3.59 60.65 -42.73
CA MET A 64 2.51 60.36 -41.79
C MET A 64 1.66 59.18 -42.25
N MET A 65 1.34 59.10 -43.54
CA MET A 65 0.58 57.98 -44.11
C MET A 65 1.36 56.67 -44.00
N ALA A 66 2.65 56.67 -44.36
CA ALA A 66 3.51 55.50 -44.22
C ALA A 66 3.66 55.05 -42.76
N ALA A 67 3.82 55.98 -41.82
CA ALA A 67 3.89 55.71 -40.40
C ALA A 67 2.58 55.11 -39.86
N LYS A 68 1.43 55.65 -40.27
CA LYS A 68 0.11 55.16 -39.90
C LYS A 68 -0.13 53.74 -40.42
N ASN A 69 0.14 53.50 -41.71
CA ASN A 69 0.01 52.17 -42.32
C ASN A 69 0.93 51.13 -41.64
N LYS A 70 2.16 51.53 -41.29
CA LYS A 70 3.09 50.66 -40.57
C LYS A 70 2.61 50.36 -39.15
N ALA A 71 2.09 51.35 -38.43
CA ALA A 71 1.53 51.17 -37.10
C ALA A 71 0.32 50.23 -37.12
N GLU A 72 -0.61 50.43 -38.06
CA GLU A 72 -1.78 49.58 -38.25
C GLU A 72 -1.39 48.13 -38.56
N LYS A 73 -0.42 47.94 -39.47
CA LYS A 73 0.12 46.62 -39.78
C LYS A 73 0.74 45.95 -38.55
N ASN A 74 1.59 46.65 -37.81
CA ASN A 74 2.21 46.12 -36.60
C ASN A 74 1.17 45.75 -35.53
N LEU A 75 0.13 46.56 -35.36
CA LEU A 75 -0.97 46.27 -34.44
C LEU A 75 -1.77 45.04 -34.88
N MET A 76 -2.00 44.88 -36.18
CA MET A 76 -2.68 43.71 -36.72
C MET A 76 -1.84 42.43 -36.55
N ASP A 77 -0.56 42.49 -36.89
CA ASP A 77 0.37 41.37 -36.74
C ASP A 77 0.50 40.96 -35.26
N ALA A 78 0.64 41.94 -34.35
CA ALA A 78 0.70 41.68 -32.92
C ALA A 78 -0.59 41.04 -32.37
N LYS A 79 -1.77 41.46 -32.86
CA LYS A 79 -3.05 40.86 -32.47
C LYS A 79 -3.16 39.40 -32.95
N LEU A 80 -2.81 39.15 -34.21
CA LEU A 80 -2.82 37.79 -34.78
C LEU A 80 -1.90 36.85 -34.02
N GLU A 81 -0.70 37.32 -33.67
CA GLU A 81 0.24 36.51 -32.89
C GLU A 81 -0.25 36.28 -31.46
N ALA A 82 -0.84 37.30 -30.81
CA ALA A 82 -1.45 37.14 -29.48
C ALA A 82 -2.60 36.11 -29.49
N ASP A 83 -3.48 36.18 -30.50
CA ASP A 83 -4.58 35.23 -30.66
C ASP A 83 -4.06 33.81 -30.90
N ARG A 84 -3.02 33.66 -31.73
CA ARG A 84 -2.36 32.38 -31.98
C ARG A 84 -1.76 31.80 -30.71
N ILE A 85 -1.01 32.60 -29.95
CA ILE A 85 -0.40 32.17 -28.67
C ILE A 85 -1.48 31.75 -27.68
N ASN A 86 -2.57 32.51 -27.58
CA ASN A 86 -3.69 32.18 -26.69
C ASN A 86 -4.37 30.86 -27.06
N GLU A 87 -4.64 30.64 -28.35
CA GLU A 87 -5.24 29.40 -28.82
C GLU A 87 -4.29 28.19 -28.64
N GLU A 88 -3.00 28.37 -28.89
CA GLU A 88 -2.00 27.33 -28.62
C GLU A 88 -1.90 27.02 -27.12
N ALA A 89 -1.88 28.03 -26.27
CA ALA A 89 -1.84 27.87 -24.81
C ALA A 89 -3.07 27.13 -24.29
N LYS A 90 -4.27 27.45 -24.77
CA LYS A 90 -5.51 26.72 -24.44
C LYS A 90 -5.42 25.26 -24.84
N ARG A 91 -5.01 24.95 -26.08
CA ARG A 91 -4.87 23.57 -26.55
C ARG A 91 -3.88 22.77 -25.72
N ARG A 92 -2.75 23.37 -25.36
CA ARG A 92 -1.75 22.73 -24.50
C ARG A 92 -2.31 22.49 -23.09
N ALA A 93 -3.02 23.46 -22.52
CA ALA A 93 -3.66 23.32 -21.22
C ALA A 93 -4.70 22.17 -21.22
N ASP A 94 -5.55 22.10 -22.24
CA ASP A 94 -6.55 21.05 -22.38
C ASP A 94 -5.89 19.67 -22.51
N ALA A 95 -4.80 19.56 -23.28
CA ALA A 95 -4.04 18.32 -23.42
C ALA A 95 -3.39 17.87 -22.10
N ILE A 96 -2.86 18.81 -21.31
CA ILE A 96 -2.31 18.52 -19.97
C ILE A 96 -3.41 18.04 -19.03
N ILE A 97 -4.57 18.71 -19.02
CA ILE A 97 -5.70 18.30 -18.17
C ILE A 97 -6.19 16.91 -18.56
N LEU A 98 -6.31 16.63 -19.86
CA LEU A 98 -6.76 15.33 -20.36
C LEU A 98 -5.78 14.21 -20.01
N SER A 99 -4.47 14.43 -20.20
CA SER A 99 -3.45 13.45 -19.84
C SER A 99 -3.40 13.21 -18.33
N ALA A 100 -3.42 14.26 -17.51
CA ALA A 100 -3.46 14.14 -16.06
C ALA A 100 -4.70 13.38 -15.57
N LYS A 101 -5.88 13.61 -16.16
CA LYS A 101 -7.09 12.85 -15.85
C LYS A 101 -6.94 11.37 -16.21
N LYS A 102 -6.43 11.08 -17.40
CA LYS A 102 -6.20 9.69 -17.85
C LYS A 102 -5.22 8.96 -16.93
N GLU A 103 -4.12 9.60 -16.54
CA GLU A 103 -3.16 9.03 -15.59
C GLU A 103 -3.78 8.80 -14.21
N SER A 104 -4.54 9.79 -13.71
CA SER A 104 -5.31 9.66 -12.47
C SER A 104 -6.27 8.47 -12.50
N ASP A 105 -7.01 8.29 -13.61
CA ASP A 105 -7.96 7.19 -13.75
C ASP A 105 -7.25 5.82 -13.73
N VAL A 106 -6.07 5.72 -14.36
CA VAL A 106 -5.24 4.50 -14.32
C VAL A 106 -4.78 4.21 -12.89
N ILE A 107 -4.22 5.21 -12.20
CA ILE A 107 -3.76 5.07 -10.81
C ILE A 107 -4.91 4.64 -9.90
N MET A 108 -6.08 5.25 -10.05
CA MET A 108 -7.27 4.91 -9.25
C MET A 108 -7.77 3.48 -9.54
N ALA A 109 -7.73 3.04 -10.81
CA ALA A 109 -8.07 1.67 -11.17
C ALA A 109 -7.11 0.65 -10.55
N GLU A 110 -5.80 0.91 -10.61
CA GLU A 110 -4.76 0.07 -10.01
C GLU A 110 -4.87 0.03 -8.48
N ALA A 111 -5.06 1.19 -7.84
CA ALA A 111 -5.25 1.28 -6.39
C ALA A 111 -6.49 0.50 -5.93
N ASN A 112 -7.60 0.57 -6.66
CA ASN A 112 -8.81 -0.21 -6.36
C ASN A 112 -8.63 -1.72 -6.54
N LYS A 113 -7.84 -2.13 -7.54
CA LYS A 113 -7.47 -3.54 -7.74
C LYS A 113 -6.64 -4.04 -6.55
N LEU A 114 -5.59 -3.30 -6.18
CA LEU A 114 -4.75 -3.62 -5.04
C LEU A 114 -5.55 -3.68 -3.73
N LYS A 115 -6.42 -2.69 -3.50
CA LYS A 115 -7.33 -2.67 -2.34
C LYS A 115 -8.18 -3.94 -2.26
N SER A 116 -8.79 -4.34 -3.38
CA SER A 116 -9.61 -5.55 -3.44
C SER A 116 -8.80 -6.81 -3.13
N GLN A 117 -7.55 -6.89 -3.62
CA GLN A 117 -6.65 -8.00 -3.32
C GLN A 117 -6.29 -8.05 -1.83
N LEU A 118 -5.91 -6.91 -1.24
CA LEU A 118 -5.56 -6.84 0.19
C LEU A 118 -6.73 -7.19 1.10
N VAL A 119 -7.95 -6.74 0.78
CA VAL A 119 -9.16 -7.10 1.53
C VAL A 119 -9.42 -8.62 1.45
N ASN A 120 -9.28 -9.20 0.27
CA ASN A 120 -9.45 -10.64 0.09
C ASN A 120 -8.39 -11.45 0.84
N GLU A 121 -7.11 -11.09 0.71
CA GLU A 121 -6.01 -11.73 1.43
C GLU A 121 -6.19 -11.62 2.95
N ASN A 122 -6.61 -10.46 3.44
CA ASN A 122 -6.89 -10.27 4.86
C ASN A 122 -8.03 -11.17 5.35
N GLN A 123 -9.11 -11.29 4.57
CA GLN A 123 -10.22 -12.18 4.90
C GLN A 123 -9.80 -13.64 4.94
N ILE A 124 -9.05 -14.11 3.93
CA ILE A 124 -8.51 -15.48 3.89
C ILE A 124 -7.63 -15.74 5.12
N MET A 125 -6.77 -14.78 5.46
CA MET A 125 -5.89 -14.88 6.61
C MET A 125 -6.66 -14.95 7.93
N GLN A 126 -7.70 -14.12 8.11
CA GLN A 126 -8.56 -14.19 9.30
C GLN A 126 -9.23 -15.55 9.42
N THR A 127 -9.85 -16.05 8.35
CA THR A 127 -10.47 -17.38 8.33
C THR A 127 -9.45 -18.47 8.66
N ALA A 128 -8.24 -18.41 8.09
CA ALA A 128 -7.18 -19.36 8.36
C ALA A 128 -6.73 -19.35 9.83
N TYR A 129 -6.68 -18.18 10.47
CA TYR A 129 -6.39 -18.08 11.91
C TYR A 129 -7.51 -18.70 12.75
N GLU A 130 -8.77 -18.42 12.45
CA GLU A 130 -9.90 -19.01 13.17
C GLU A 130 -9.94 -20.54 13.03
N GLU A 131 -9.68 -21.06 11.83
CA GLU A 131 -9.59 -22.50 11.57
C GLU A 131 -8.40 -23.12 12.30
N SER A 132 -7.23 -22.46 12.29
CA SER A 132 -6.05 -22.92 13.02
C SER A 132 -6.32 -23.03 14.52
N ASP A 133 -6.99 -22.04 15.11
CA ASP A 133 -7.32 -22.05 16.53
C ASP A 133 -8.33 -23.14 16.87
N LYS A 134 -9.33 -23.39 16.01
CA LYS A 134 -10.22 -24.56 16.15
C LYS A 134 -9.42 -25.87 16.13
N ILE A 135 -8.53 -26.05 15.17
CA ILE A 135 -7.70 -27.27 15.06
C ILE A 135 -6.86 -27.47 16.32
N LYS A 136 -6.22 -26.42 16.84
CA LYS A 136 -5.44 -26.50 18.08
C LYS A 136 -6.31 -26.91 19.27
N GLN A 137 -7.50 -26.35 19.40
CA GLN A 137 -8.44 -26.71 20.47
C GLN A 137 -8.88 -28.17 20.36
N TYR A 138 -9.31 -28.61 19.17
CA TYR A 138 -9.67 -30.00 18.93
C TYR A 138 -8.52 -30.96 19.22
N ALA A 139 -7.32 -30.65 18.73
CA ALA A 139 -6.13 -31.46 18.99
C ALA A 139 -5.80 -31.53 20.48
N SER A 140 -5.96 -30.43 21.22
CA SER A 140 -5.73 -30.39 22.67
C SER A 140 -6.77 -31.21 23.44
N MET A 141 -8.05 -31.10 23.07
CA MET A 141 -9.13 -31.90 23.66
C MET A 141 -8.92 -33.39 23.41
N GLU A 142 -8.59 -33.75 22.17
CA GLU A 142 -8.37 -35.13 21.77
C GLU A 142 -7.13 -35.72 22.45
N ALA A 143 -6.03 -34.96 22.55
CA ALA A 143 -4.85 -35.38 23.30
C ALA A 143 -5.18 -35.67 24.76
N ASN A 144 -5.95 -34.78 25.41
CA ASN A 144 -6.40 -35.00 26.80
C ASN A 144 -7.29 -36.25 26.93
N ARG A 145 -8.17 -36.50 25.96
CA ARG A 145 -9.01 -37.70 25.93
C ARG A 145 -8.17 -38.97 25.83
N ILE A 146 -7.21 -39.01 24.91
CA ILE A 146 -6.30 -40.15 24.73
C ILE A 146 -5.51 -40.43 26.01
N VAL A 147 -4.97 -39.39 26.66
CA VAL A 147 -4.23 -39.54 27.91
C VAL A 147 -5.13 -40.09 29.02
N TYR A 148 -6.36 -39.58 29.14
CA TYR A 148 -7.32 -40.06 30.13
C TYR A 148 -7.68 -41.54 29.92
N GLU A 149 -7.94 -41.93 28.68
CA GLU A 149 -8.25 -43.32 28.32
C GLU A 149 -7.07 -44.25 28.61
N ALA A 150 -5.85 -43.85 28.20
CA ALA A 150 -4.65 -44.63 28.45
C ALA A 150 -4.38 -44.84 29.95
N VAL A 151 -4.59 -43.82 30.78
CA VAL A 151 -4.43 -43.94 32.24
C VAL A 151 -5.48 -44.89 32.84
N ASN A 152 -6.73 -44.81 32.38
CA ASN A 152 -7.77 -45.72 32.85
C ASN A 152 -7.51 -47.17 32.44
N GLU A 153 -7.10 -47.39 31.20
CA GLU A 153 -6.72 -48.71 30.70
C GLU A 153 -5.53 -49.28 31.49
N ALA A 154 -4.47 -48.49 31.68
CA ALA A 154 -3.31 -48.90 32.48
C ALA A 154 -3.70 -49.27 33.91
N ASN A 155 -4.62 -48.52 34.53
CA ASN A 155 -5.15 -48.83 35.85
C ASN A 155 -5.96 -50.13 35.88
N ASN A 156 -6.76 -50.39 34.84
CA ASN A 156 -7.52 -51.63 34.71
C ASN A 156 -6.60 -52.84 34.51
N ILE A 157 -5.61 -52.74 33.63
CA ILE A 157 -4.59 -53.78 33.43
C ILE A 157 -3.89 -54.07 34.75
N ARG A 158 -3.44 -53.02 35.47
CA ARG A 158 -2.78 -53.18 36.77
C ARG A 158 -3.65 -53.93 37.78
N LYS A 159 -4.94 -53.59 37.88
CA LYS A 159 -5.89 -54.29 38.76
C LYS A 159 -6.04 -55.75 38.36
N SER A 160 -6.22 -56.05 37.08
CA SER A 160 -6.34 -57.41 36.56
C SER A 160 -5.07 -58.23 36.80
N SER A 161 -3.88 -57.64 36.64
CA SER A 161 -2.61 -58.30 36.93
C SER A 161 -2.43 -58.61 38.42
N ILE A 162 -2.83 -57.70 39.31
CA ILE A 162 -2.80 -57.93 40.75
C ILE A 162 -3.76 -59.06 41.13
N ALA A 163 -4.99 -59.04 40.60
CA ALA A 163 -5.97 -60.10 40.84
C ALA A 163 -5.46 -61.47 40.37
N TYR A 164 -4.88 -61.53 39.17
CA TYR A 164 -4.27 -62.77 38.66
C TYR A 164 -3.12 -63.28 39.54
N ALA A 165 -2.25 -62.38 40.01
CA ALA A 165 -1.17 -62.76 40.91
C ALA A 165 -1.71 -63.26 42.26
N ASP A 166 -2.78 -62.64 42.78
CA ASP A 166 -3.47 -63.07 44.00
C ASP A 166 -4.10 -64.46 43.83
N ASP A 167 -4.80 -64.71 42.73
CA ASP A 167 -5.37 -66.03 42.40
C ASP A 167 -4.29 -67.13 42.31
N LEU A 168 -3.12 -66.79 41.77
CA LEU A 168 -1.98 -67.70 41.71
C LEU A 168 -1.43 -67.98 43.12
N LEU A 169 -1.25 -66.96 43.95
CA LEU A 169 -0.82 -67.11 45.34
C LEU A 169 -1.83 -67.91 46.17
N GLN A 170 -3.13 -67.69 45.93
CA GLN A 170 -4.23 -68.44 46.54
C GLN A 170 -4.15 -69.93 46.19
N SER A 171 -3.90 -70.25 44.93
CA SER A 171 -3.73 -71.62 44.44
C SER A 171 -2.50 -72.29 45.07
N ILE A 172 -1.37 -71.58 45.15
CA ILE A 172 -0.15 -72.07 45.82
C ILE A 172 -0.42 -72.34 47.31
N ARG A 173 -1.14 -71.44 47.99
CA ARG A 173 -1.52 -71.61 49.40
C ARG A 173 -2.35 -72.88 49.62
N GLU A 174 -3.29 -73.17 48.73
CA GLU A 174 -4.13 -74.38 48.80
C GLU A 174 -3.32 -75.65 48.61
N ILE A 175 -2.40 -75.67 47.63
CA ILE A 175 -1.49 -76.80 47.40
C ILE A 175 -0.61 -77.05 48.63
N ILE A 176 -0.01 -76.00 49.19
CA ILE A 176 0.82 -76.11 50.41
C ILE A 176 -0.02 -76.63 51.58
N SER A 177 -1.21 -76.06 51.80
CA SER A 177 -2.11 -76.47 52.89
C SER A 177 -2.57 -77.92 52.75
N GLY A 178 -2.88 -78.37 51.53
CA GLY A 178 -3.22 -79.75 51.23
C GLY A 178 -2.04 -80.69 51.49
N THR A 179 -0.85 -80.34 50.99
CA THR A 179 0.38 -81.12 51.19
C THR A 179 0.73 -81.25 52.67
N MET A 180 0.59 -80.17 53.46
CA MET A 180 0.78 -80.20 54.91
C MET A 180 -0.20 -81.16 55.59
N ARG A 181 -1.49 -81.10 55.23
CA ARG A 181 -2.52 -81.99 55.78
C ARG A 181 -2.24 -83.45 55.43
N ASP A 182 -1.89 -83.74 54.18
CA ASP A 182 -1.56 -85.09 53.72
C ASP A 182 -0.30 -85.64 54.40
N SER A 183 0.72 -84.80 54.57
CA SER A 183 1.94 -85.16 55.31
C SER A 183 1.62 -85.48 56.78
N GLN A 184 0.82 -84.65 57.45
CA GLN A 184 0.39 -84.90 58.83
C GLN A 184 -0.38 -86.21 58.96
N ASN A 185 -1.30 -86.49 58.03
CA ASN A 185 -2.08 -87.72 58.01
C ASN A 185 -1.17 -88.95 57.84
N LYS A 186 -0.22 -88.91 56.89
CA LYS A 186 0.76 -89.98 56.70
C LYS A 186 1.67 -90.16 57.91
N PHE A 187 2.12 -89.07 58.53
CA PHE A 187 2.93 -89.13 59.74
C PHE A 187 2.17 -89.78 60.90
N ASN A 188 0.91 -89.41 61.10
CA ASN A 188 0.04 -90.02 62.11
C ASN A 188 -0.17 -91.52 61.84
N GLN A 189 -0.38 -91.91 60.57
CA GLN A 189 -0.47 -93.33 60.19
C GLN A 189 0.83 -94.08 60.49
N TYR A 190 1.98 -93.49 60.15
CA TYR A 190 3.29 -94.04 60.45
C TYR A 190 3.50 -94.24 61.96
N VAL A 191 3.16 -93.23 62.78
CA VAL A 191 3.20 -93.32 64.25
C VAL A 191 2.29 -94.44 64.75
N ASN A 192 1.07 -94.57 64.24
CA ASN A 192 0.15 -95.65 64.62
C ASN A 192 0.70 -97.04 64.27
N SER A 193 1.36 -97.18 63.10
CA SER A 193 2.02 -98.45 62.73
C SER A 193 3.18 -98.78 63.65
N LEU A 194 4.03 -97.79 64.00
CA LEU A 194 5.11 -98.00 64.97
C LEU A 194 4.58 -98.39 66.35
N GLN A 195 3.49 -97.77 66.80
CA GLN A 195 2.83 -98.13 68.05
C GLN A 195 2.33 -99.58 68.00
N SER A 196 1.63 -99.97 66.93
CA SER A 196 1.16 -101.35 66.76
C SER A 196 2.30 -102.38 66.72
N TYR A 197 3.45 -102.07 66.10
CA TYR A 197 4.62 -102.95 66.16
C TYR A 197 5.19 -103.07 67.56
N THR A 198 5.22 -101.97 68.32
CA THR A 198 5.66 -101.98 69.72
C THR A 198 4.73 -102.85 70.56
N ASP A 199 3.41 -102.72 70.38
CA ASP A 199 2.41 -103.51 71.09
C ASP A 199 2.55 -105.02 70.77
N GLU A 200 2.80 -105.39 69.51
CA GLU A 200 3.07 -106.78 69.10
C GLU A 200 4.40 -107.30 69.66
N ILE A 201 5.46 -106.49 69.68
CA ILE A 201 6.72 -106.88 70.33
C ILE A 201 6.49 -107.13 71.82
N ASP A 202 5.75 -106.26 72.51
CA ASP A 202 5.44 -106.42 73.93
C ASP A 202 4.59 -107.68 74.18
N LYS A 203 3.64 -107.98 73.29
CA LYS A 203 2.89 -109.25 73.33
C LYS A 203 3.79 -110.46 73.15
N ASN A 204 4.63 -110.47 72.11
CA ASN A 204 5.58 -111.55 71.86
C ASN A 204 6.57 -111.75 73.02
N ARG A 205 7.02 -110.65 73.65
CA ARG A 205 7.86 -110.71 74.86
C ARG A 205 7.16 -111.39 76.02
N ARG A 206 5.87 -111.06 76.27
CA ARG A 206 5.05 -111.74 77.29
C ARG A 206 4.86 -113.23 76.98
N GLU A 207 4.59 -113.59 75.72
CA GLU A 207 4.44 -114.99 75.29
C GLU A 207 5.74 -115.79 75.44
N LEU A 208 6.89 -115.18 75.13
CA LEU A 208 8.22 -115.77 75.34
C LEU A 208 8.52 -115.99 76.83
N GLU A 209 8.20 -115.02 77.69
CA GLU A 209 8.37 -115.14 79.15
C GLU A 209 7.58 -116.32 79.72
N VAL A 210 6.35 -116.55 79.22
CA VAL A 210 5.52 -117.71 79.59
C VAL A 210 6.02 -119.01 78.97
N SER A 211 6.70 -118.97 77.81
CA SER A 211 7.22 -120.16 77.13
C SER A 211 8.53 -120.69 77.73
N ILE A 212 9.21 -119.90 78.58
CA ILE A 212 10.34 -120.35 79.40
C ILE A 212 9.80 -121.01 80.67
N VAL A 213 8.99 -122.07 80.52
CA VAL A 213 8.81 -123.07 81.58
C VAL A 213 9.92 -124.10 81.37
N PRO A 214 10.82 -124.32 82.35
CA PRO A 214 11.91 -125.26 82.19
C PRO A 214 11.35 -126.67 81.92
N VAL A 215 11.89 -127.33 80.88
CA VAL A 215 11.67 -128.76 80.65
C VAL A 215 11.99 -129.49 81.96
N ASN A 216 10.97 -130.01 82.62
CA ASN A 216 11.13 -130.86 83.78
C ASN A 216 11.35 -132.30 83.27
N PRO A 217 12.58 -132.85 83.37
CA PRO A 217 12.81 -134.23 83.03
C PRO A 217 12.39 -135.07 84.24
N ASN A 218 11.17 -135.63 84.21
CA ASN A 218 10.74 -136.87 84.89
C ASN A 218 9.25 -136.83 85.29
N THR A 219 8.39 -137.45 84.47
CA THR A 219 7.18 -138.21 84.82
C THR A 219 6.65 -138.78 83.49
N GLY A 220 6.59 -140.07 83.18
CA GLY A 220 6.57 -141.25 84.03
C GLY A 220 5.15 -141.79 84.19
N GLU A 221 4.55 -142.31 83.11
CA GLU A 221 3.69 -143.52 83.01
C GLU A 221 3.24 -143.74 81.55
#